data_AF-A0A7W0PXQ7-F1
#
_entry.id   AF-A0A7W0PXQ7-F1
#
_cell.length_a   1.000
_cell.length_b   1.000
_cell.length_c   1.000
_cell.angle_alpha   90.00
_cell.angle_beta   90.00
_cell.angle_gamma   90.00
#
_symmetry.space_group_name_H-M   'P 1'
#
loop_
_entity.id
_entity.type
_entity.pdbx_description
1 polymer ?
#
loop_
_entity_poly.entity_id
_entity_poly.type
_entity_poly.pdbx_seq_one_letter_code
_entity_poly.pdbx_strand_id
1 'polypeptide(L)'
;MFREALDKRTILLSAAGMAGLAVFALMPQLFRDQLGEAFAALEDASTGWLWVAAIAFITALFCSASAWRAATKLPDRLDAYARYGVGSLVNSFAPAHAGDAVRLALFAKASPGDHRVLTAGKALAGVAVARLGCVGVLLLATMKPIAILGLLLAPLIGRVPTWVAAAT
;
A
#
# COMPACT_ATOMS: atom_id res chain seq x y z
N MET A 1 19.13 16.58 -8.92
CA MET A 1 18.67 15.19 -8.70
C MET A 1 17.41 14.81 -9.50
N PHE A 2 16.36 15.65 -9.63
CA PHE A 2 15.17 15.28 -10.44
C PHE A 2 15.40 15.13 -11.97
N ARG A 3 16.41 15.80 -12.53
CA ARG A 3 16.69 15.76 -13.97
C ARG A 3 17.38 14.48 -14.46
N GLU A 4 18.03 13.71 -13.58
CA GLU A 4 18.69 12.44 -13.96
C GLU A 4 17.75 11.22 -13.83
N ALA A 5 16.68 11.31 -13.03
CA ALA A 5 15.73 10.21 -12.83
C ALA A 5 14.65 10.10 -13.94
N LEU A 6 14.50 11.13 -14.76
CA LEU A 6 13.52 11.21 -15.86
C LEU A 6 14.21 11.00 -17.21
N ASP A 7 14.99 9.91 -17.33
CA ASP A 7 15.42 9.46 -18.65
C ASP A 7 14.17 9.10 -19.47
N LYS A 8 14.10 9.54 -20.73
CA LYS A 8 12.95 9.31 -21.62
C LYS A 8 12.61 7.82 -21.69
N ARG A 9 13.62 6.96 -21.60
CA ARG A 9 13.48 5.50 -21.54
C ARG A 9 12.71 5.04 -20.31
N THR A 10 13.02 5.56 -19.12
CA THR A 10 12.30 5.19 -17.89
C THR A 10 10.84 5.63 -17.95
N ILE A 11 10.56 6.82 -18.48
CA ILE A 11 9.18 7.30 -18.68
C ILE A 11 8.43 6.40 -19.66
N LEU A 12 9.03 6.10 -20.81
CA LEU A 12 8.45 5.23 -21.84
C LEU A 12 8.18 3.82 -21.32
N LEU A 13 9.12 3.23 -20.59
CA LEU A 13 8.93 1.90 -19.99
C LEU A 13 7.84 1.91 -18.91
N SER A 14 7.77 2.95 -18.08
CA SER A 14 6.72 3.09 -17.06
C SER A 14 5.34 3.27 -17.71
N ALA A 15 5.25 4.10 -18.75
CA ALA A 15 4.03 4.35 -19.49
C ALA A 15 3.57 3.10 -20.25
N ALA A 16 4.50 2.39 -20.91
CA ALA A 16 4.21 1.13 -21.60
C ALA A 16 3.78 0.04 -20.61
N GLY A 17 4.40 -0.04 -19.43
CA GLY A 17 3.98 -0.92 -18.34
C GLY A 17 2.56 -0.59 -17.87
N MET A 18 2.25 0.68 -17.60
CA MET A 18 0.88 1.12 -17.26
C MET A 18 -0.14 0.79 -18.35
N ALA A 19 0.21 1.01 -19.61
CA ALA A 19 -0.66 0.69 -20.74
C ALA A 19 -0.91 -0.82 -20.85
N GLY A 20 0.14 -1.65 -20.69
CA GLY A 20 0.01 -3.10 -20.67
C GLY A 20 -0.87 -3.59 -19.52
N LEU A 21 -0.72 -3.02 -18.32
CA LEU A 21 -1.58 -3.32 -17.18
C LEU A 21 -3.04 -2.92 -17.43
N ALA A 22 -3.29 -1.76 -18.04
CA ALA A 22 -4.63 -1.33 -18.39
C ALA A 22 -5.27 -2.26 -19.42
N VAL A 23 -4.53 -2.68 -20.46
CA VAL A 23 -5.00 -3.64 -21.47
C VAL A 23 -5.33 -4.99 -20.82
N PHE A 24 -4.48 -5.48 -19.93
CA PHE A 24 -4.71 -6.74 -19.22
C PHE A 24 -5.93 -6.67 -18.29
N ALA A 25 -6.06 -5.60 -17.51
CA ALA A 25 -7.20 -5.40 -16.60
C ALA A 25 -8.54 -5.25 -17.34
N LEU A 26 -8.52 -4.66 -18.54
CA LEU A 26 -9.69 -4.47 -19.39
C LEU A 26 -9.98 -5.70 -20.28
N MET A 27 -9.21 -6.79 -20.16
CA MET A 27 -9.35 -7.95 -21.02
C MET A 27 -10.68 -8.67 -20.71
N PRO A 28 -11.70 -8.55 -21.59
CA PRO A 28 -13.07 -8.91 -21.27
C PRO A 28 -13.29 -10.42 -21.25
N GLN A 29 -12.29 -11.23 -21.62
CA GLN A 29 -12.37 -12.69 -21.64
C GLN A 29 -12.01 -13.31 -20.27
N LEU A 30 -11.25 -12.60 -19.41
CA LEU A 30 -10.87 -13.10 -18.09
C LEU A 30 -11.87 -12.71 -16.99
N PHE A 31 -12.51 -11.55 -17.11
CA PHE A 31 -13.25 -10.92 -16.00
C PHE A 31 -14.68 -10.52 -16.35
N ARG A 32 -15.26 -10.99 -17.47
CA ARG A 32 -16.57 -10.52 -17.97
C ARG A 32 -17.65 -10.49 -16.89
N ASP A 33 -17.84 -11.61 -16.22
CA ASP A 33 -18.95 -11.79 -15.27
C ASP A 33 -18.70 -10.99 -13.99
N GLN A 34 -17.45 -10.98 -13.50
CA GLN A 34 -17.03 -10.19 -12.33
C GLN A 34 -17.11 -8.68 -12.57
N LEU A 35 -16.75 -8.22 -13.78
CA LEU A 35 -16.89 -6.82 -14.17
C LEU A 35 -18.37 -6.44 -14.26
N GLY A 36 -19.21 -7.30 -14.85
CA GLY A 36 -20.66 -7.08 -14.90
C GLY A 36 -21.28 -6.93 -13.52
N GLU A 37 -20.97 -7.85 -12.60
CA GLU A 37 -21.41 -7.78 -11.20
C GLU A 37 -20.88 -6.54 -10.48
N ALA A 38 -19.60 -6.17 -10.68
CA ALA A 38 -19.02 -4.99 -10.08
C ALA A 38 -19.66 -3.69 -10.61
N PHE A 39 -19.96 -3.60 -11.91
CA PHE A 39 -20.65 -2.45 -12.49
C PHE A 39 -22.10 -2.35 -12.02
N ALA A 40 -22.81 -3.48 -11.91
CA ALA A 40 -24.16 -3.50 -11.33
C ALA A 40 -24.14 -3.01 -9.87
N ALA A 41 -23.18 -3.47 -9.06
CA ALA A 41 -23.01 -3.01 -7.68
C ALA A 41 -22.61 -1.52 -7.59
N LEU A 42 -21.91 -0.98 -8.59
CA LEU A 42 -21.55 0.44 -8.68
C LEU A 42 -22.74 1.33 -9.05
N GLU A 43 -23.69 0.81 -9.83
CA GLU A 43 -24.89 1.54 -10.25
C GLU A 43 -25.78 1.89 -9.04
N ASP A 44 -25.88 0.97 -8.07
CA ASP A 44 -26.60 1.17 -6.81
C ASP A 44 -25.76 1.92 -5.75
N ALA A 45 -24.46 2.13 -5.98
CA ALA A 45 -23.57 2.74 -5.00
C ALA A 45 -23.69 4.27 -4.99
N SER A 46 -23.85 4.85 -3.80
CA SER A 46 -23.83 6.30 -3.65
C SER A 46 -22.47 6.91 -4.02
N THR A 47 -22.46 7.82 -4.99
CA THR A 47 -21.25 8.49 -5.51
C THR A 47 -20.43 9.18 -4.41
N GLY A 48 -21.11 9.77 -3.41
CA GLY A 48 -20.43 10.42 -2.28
C GLY A 48 -19.55 9.46 -1.47
N TRP A 49 -20.08 8.28 -1.13
CA TRP A 49 -19.31 7.28 -0.39
C TRP A 49 -18.19 6.65 -1.23
N LEU A 50 -18.36 6.53 -2.55
CA LEU A 50 -17.28 6.11 -3.44
C LEU A 50 -16.09 7.07 -3.40
N TRP A 51 -16.35 8.39 -3.42
CA TRP A 51 -15.28 9.38 -3.27
C TRP A 51 -14.60 9.32 -1.90
N VAL A 52 -15.37 9.18 -0.83
CA VAL A 52 -14.81 9.02 0.52
C VAL A 52 -13.93 7.78 0.59
N ALA A 53 -14.37 6.65 0.04
CA ALA A 53 -13.60 5.42 -0.03
C ALA A 53 -12.33 5.59 -0.85
N ALA A 54 -12.40 6.24 -2.01
CA ALA A 54 -11.26 6.51 -2.88
C ALA A 54 -10.21 7.39 -2.18
N ILE A 55 -10.63 8.47 -1.52
CA ILE A 55 -9.75 9.36 -0.77
C ILE A 55 -9.11 8.59 0.40
N ALA A 56 -9.92 7.86 1.19
CA ALA A 56 -9.41 7.08 2.31
C ALA A 56 -8.38 6.03 1.85
N PHE A 57 -8.62 5.38 0.71
CA PHE A 57 -7.69 4.42 0.12
C PHE A 57 -6.38 5.08 -0.32
N ILE A 58 -6.43 6.21 -1.02
CA ILE A 58 -5.26 6.98 -1.43
C ILE A 58 -4.47 7.47 -0.21
N THR A 59 -5.14 7.99 0.81
CA THR A 59 -4.52 8.41 2.05
C THR A 59 -3.84 7.23 2.74
N ALA A 60 -4.50 6.06 2.82
CA ALA A 60 -3.93 4.85 3.40
C ALA A 60 -2.66 4.39 2.67
N LEU A 61 -2.61 4.50 1.34
CA LEU A 61 -1.40 4.23 0.54
C LEU A 61 -0.24 5.15 0.95
N PHE A 62 -0.47 6.47 1.00
CA PHE A 62 0.57 7.43 1.38
C PHE A 62 1.03 7.29 2.83
N CYS A 63 0.11 7.00 3.75
CA CYS A 63 0.43 6.72 5.15
C CYS A 63 1.30 5.47 5.26
N SER A 64 0.94 4.39 4.56
CA SER A 64 1.71 3.14 4.56
C SER A 64 3.11 3.35 3.98
N ALA A 65 3.21 4.03 2.83
CA ALA A 65 4.50 4.33 2.22
C ALA A 65 5.37 5.25 3.10
N SER A 66 4.76 6.19 3.82
CA SER A 66 5.45 7.01 4.82
C SER A 66 5.93 6.22 6.03
N ALA A 67 5.17 5.22 6.49
CA ALA A 67 5.58 4.34 7.58
C ALA A 67 6.81 3.51 7.17
N TRP A 68 6.81 2.95 5.96
CA TRP A 68 7.97 2.26 5.38
C TRP A 68 9.18 3.18 5.25
N ARG A 69 8.99 4.41 4.75
CA ARG A 69 10.04 5.43 4.67
C ARG A 69 10.65 5.73 6.03
N ALA A 70 9.82 5.96 7.05
CA ALA A 70 10.27 6.27 8.40
C ALA A 70 11.04 5.10 9.02
N ALA A 71 10.54 3.87 8.88
CA ALA A 71 11.18 2.67 9.42
C ALA A 71 12.53 2.36 8.75
N THR A 72 12.63 2.58 7.44
CA THR A 72 13.86 2.34 6.66
C THR A 72 14.77 3.56 6.54
N LYS A 73 14.40 4.68 7.18
CA LYS A 73 15.15 5.95 7.19
C LYS A 73 15.49 6.46 5.78
N LEU A 74 14.61 6.21 4.81
CA LEU A 74 14.79 6.72 3.45
C LEU A 74 14.58 8.25 3.43
N PRO A 75 15.53 9.02 2.88
CA PRO A 75 15.43 10.48 2.87
C PRO A 75 14.37 10.99 1.88
N ASP A 76 14.25 10.35 0.71
CA ASP A 76 13.31 10.77 -0.32
C ASP A 76 11.91 10.16 -0.12
N ARG A 77 10.90 11.04 -0.17
CA ARG A 77 9.49 10.66 -0.05
C ARG A 77 8.96 10.06 -1.34
N LEU A 78 9.35 10.60 -2.49
CA LEU A 78 8.83 10.15 -3.77
C LEU A 78 9.36 8.76 -4.12
N ASP A 79 10.64 8.50 -3.89
CA ASP A 79 11.23 7.16 -4.04
C ASP A 79 10.50 6.12 -3.16
N ALA A 80 10.20 6.45 -1.90
CA ALA A 80 9.44 5.55 -1.03
C ALA A 80 8.02 5.30 -1.55
N TYR A 81 7.34 6.32 -2.08
CA TYR A 81 5.99 6.19 -2.65
C TYR A 81 6.00 5.33 -3.93
N ALA A 82 7.00 5.53 -4.79
CA ALA A 82 7.18 4.73 -6.00
C ALA A 82 7.42 3.25 -5.65
N ARG A 83 8.34 2.95 -4.72
CA ARG A 83 8.61 1.57 -4.27
C ARG A 83 7.39 0.90 -3.65
N TYR A 84 6.66 1.63 -2.79
CA TYR A 84 5.44 1.10 -2.19
C TYR A 84 4.35 0.86 -3.25
N GLY A 85 4.21 1.79 -4.21
CA GLY A 85 3.30 1.68 -5.35
C GLY A 85 3.59 0.46 -6.23
N VAL A 86 4.85 0.21 -6.58
CA VAL A 86 5.26 -0.99 -7.33
C VAL A 86 4.85 -2.26 -6.58
N GLY A 87 5.11 -2.33 -5.27
CA GLY A 87 4.67 -3.45 -4.45
C GLY A 87 3.14 -3.62 -4.42
N SER A 88 2.39 -2.51 -4.38
CA SER A 88 0.91 -2.55 -4.46
C SER A 88 0.43 -3.07 -5.81
N LEU A 89 1.04 -2.64 -6.91
CA LEU A 89 0.71 -3.13 -8.24
C LEU A 89 0.96 -4.62 -8.35
N VAL A 90 2.12 -5.11 -7.91
CA VAL A 90 2.42 -6.55 -7.89
C VAL A 90 1.38 -7.31 -7.06
N ASN A 91 0.95 -6.77 -5.93
CA ASN A 91 -0.08 -7.39 -5.11
C ASN A 91 -1.46 -7.48 -5.80
N SER A 92 -1.75 -6.59 -6.75
CA SER A 92 -3.00 -6.63 -7.53
C SER A 92 -3.01 -7.75 -8.58
N PHE A 93 -1.83 -8.20 -9.05
CA PHE A 93 -1.72 -9.18 -10.15
C PHE A 93 -1.18 -10.54 -9.70
N ALA A 94 -0.43 -10.60 -8.60
CA ALA A 94 0.21 -11.81 -8.13
C ALA A 94 -0.51 -12.38 -6.88
N PRO A 95 -0.92 -13.66 -6.90
CA PRO A 95 -1.45 -14.33 -5.70
C PRO A 95 -0.36 -14.48 -4.62
N ALA A 96 -0.79 -14.69 -3.36
CA ALA A 96 0.05 -14.99 -2.19
C ALA A 96 0.99 -13.88 -1.67
N HIS A 97 0.54 -12.62 -1.64
CA HIS A 97 1.28 -11.50 -1.00
C HIS A 97 2.67 -11.22 -1.62
N ALA A 98 2.90 -11.58 -2.88
CA ALA A 98 4.18 -11.32 -3.57
C ALA A 98 4.56 -9.83 -3.56
N GLY A 99 3.57 -8.93 -3.52
CA GLY A 99 3.78 -7.50 -3.35
C GLY A 99 4.50 -7.12 -2.05
N ASP A 100 4.28 -7.85 -0.96
CA ASP A 100 4.97 -7.61 0.31
C ASP A 100 6.44 -8.05 0.25
N ALA A 101 6.74 -9.14 -0.46
CA ALA A 101 8.12 -9.53 -0.76
C ALA A 101 8.84 -8.49 -1.64
N VAL A 102 8.13 -7.92 -2.63
CA VAL A 102 8.67 -6.83 -3.46
C VAL A 102 8.93 -5.58 -2.64
N ARG A 103 8.01 -5.18 -1.75
CA ARG A 103 8.24 -4.05 -0.83
C ARG A 103 9.46 -4.31 0.04
N LEU A 104 9.55 -5.50 0.65
CA LEU A 104 10.69 -5.90 1.47
C LEU A 104 12.00 -5.77 0.70
N ALA A 105 12.08 -6.34 -0.51
CA ALA A 105 13.29 -6.31 -1.33
C ALA A 105 13.65 -4.89 -1.79
N LEU A 106 12.68 -4.11 -2.27
CA LEU A 106 12.91 -2.74 -2.74
C LEU A 106 13.34 -1.81 -1.60
N PHE A 107 12.71 -1.91 -0.43
CA PHE A 107 13.07 -1.07 0.72
C PHE A 107 14.36 -1.53 1.39
N ALA A 108 14.62 -2.85 1.47
CA ALA A 108 15.92 -3.35 1.94
C ALA A 108 17.06 -2.88 1.03
N LYS A 109 16.89 -2.90 -0.29
CA LYS A 109 17.93 -2.45 -1.24
C LYS A 109 18.33 -0.98 -1.02
N ALA A 110 17.39 -0.12 -0.66
CA ALA A 110 17.66 1.31 -0.49
C ALA A 110 17.88 1.77 0.94
N SER A 111 17.61 0.93 1.95
CA SER A 111 17.93 1.25 3.33
C SER A 111 19.44 1.41 3.50
N PRO A 112 19.92 2.50 4.10
CA PRO A 112 21.33 2.64 4.50
C PRO A 112 21.64 1.70 5.69
N GLY A 113 22.85 1.12 5.74
CA GLY A 113 23.35 0.26 6.84
C GLY A 113 23.58 -1.21 6.47
N ASP A 114 24.14 -2.00 7.40
CA ASP A 114 24.42 -3.43 7.23
C ASP A 114 23.19 -4.33 7.45
N HIS A 115 22.27 -3.94 8.33
CA HIS A 115 21.09 -4.75 8.71
C HIS A 115 19.84 -4.48 7.85
N ARG A 116 20.01 -4.32 6.54
CA ARG A 116 18.97 -3.80 5.63
C ARG A 116 17.69 -4.66 5.59
N VAL A 117 17.87 -5.98 5.51
CA VAL A 117 16.75 -6.94 5.45
C VAL A 117 16.01 -6.98 6.79
N LEU A 118 16.74 -6.91 7.91
CA LEU A 118 16.14 -6.87 9.24
C LEU A 118 15.30 -5.60 9.43
N THR A 119 15.82 -4.43 9.05
CA THR A 119 15.09 -3.15 9.13
C THR A 119 13.83 -3.15 8.27
N ALA A 120 13.92 -3.64 7.03
CA ALA A 120 12.76 -3.75 6.15
C ALA A 120 11.75 -4.80 6.66
N GLY A 121 12.22 -5.91 7.24
CA GLY A 121 11.37 -6.93 7.85
C GLY A 121 10.61 -6.41 9.07
N LYS A 122 11.29 -5.63 9.93
CA LYS A 122 10.66 -4.91 11.05
C LYS A 122 9.59 -3.94 10.56
N ALA A 123 9.84 -3.22 9.46
CA ALA A 123 8.86 -2.32 8.85
C ALA A 123 7.62 -3.08 8.34
N LEU A 124 7.82 -4.21 7.66
CA LEU A 124 6.74 -5.08 7.19
C LEU A 124 5.88 -5.56 8.37
N ALA A 125 6.52 -6.10 9.41
CA ALA A 125 5.82 -6.61 10.60
C ALA A 125 5.03 -5.50 11.31
N GLY A 126 5.64 -4.32 11.51
CA GLY A 126 4.97 -3.18 12.16
C GLY A 126 3.74 -2.70 11.39
N VAL A 127 3.84 -2.61 10.06
CA VAL A 127 2.70 -2.23 9.20
C VAL A 127 1.62 -3.32 9.20
N ALA A 128 2.01 -4.60 9.18
CA ALA A 128 1.07 -5.72 9.23
C ALA A 128 0.27 -5.73 10.55
N VAL A 129 0.94 -5.54 11.70
CA VAL A 129 0.29 -5.46 13.02
C VAL A 129 -0.68 -4.26 13.08
N ALA A 130 -0.24 -3.09 12.62
CA ALA A 130 -1.10 -1.90 12.60
C ALA A 130 -2.34 -2.13 11.71
N ARG A 131 -2.16 -2.73 10.53
CA ARG A 131 -3.26 -3.05 9.62
C ARG A 131 -4.22 -4.07 10.24
N LEU A 132 -3.70 -5.13 10.85
CA LEU A 132 -4.51 -6.13 11.53
C LEU A 132 -5.33 -5.51 12.67
N GLY A 133 -4.73 -4.61 13.45
CA GLY A 133 -5.44 -3.86 14.49
C GLY A 133 -6.58 -3.02 13.93
N CYS A 134 -6.33 -2.24 12.87
CA CYS A 134 -7.38 -1.44 12.22
C CYS A 134 -8.51 -2.29 11.65
N VAL A 135 -8.18 -3.39 10.95
CA VAL A 135 -9.19 -4.33 10.41
C VAL A 135 -9.98 -4.97 11.54
N GLY A 136 -9.32 -5.38 12.63
CA GLY A 136 -9.99 -5.90 13.82
C GLY A 136 -10.98 -4.91 14.42
N VAL A 137 -10.61 -3.63 14.52
CA VAL A 137 -11.53 -2.58 14.99
C VAL A 137 -12.71 -2.39 14.03
N LEU A 138 -12.47 -2.40 12.72
CA LEU A 138 -13.54 -2.31 11.72
C LEU A 138 -14.49 -3.52 11.78
N LEU A 139 -13.96 -4.73 11.97
CA LEU A 139 -14.77 -5.93 12.19
C LEU A 139 -15.59 -5.85 13.48
N LEU A 140 -15.03 -5.31 14.57
CA LEU A 140 -15.80 -5.08 15.79
C LEU A 140 -16.88 -4.01 15.58
N ALA A 141 -16.64 -3.01 14.74
CA ALA A 141 -17.60 -1.96 14.43
C ALA A 141 -18.84 -2.48 13.67
N THR A 142 -18.74 -3.58 12.93
CA THR A 142 -19.92 -4.19 12.28
C THR A 142 -20.91 -4.76 13.30
N MET A 143 -20.41 -5.20 14.46
CA MET A 143 -21.23 -5.73 15.55
C MET A 143 -21.61 -4.66 16.57
N LYS A 144 -20.70 -3.70 16.84
CA LYS A 144 -20.86 -2.62 17.81
C LYS A 144 -20.35 -1.31 17.20
N PRO A 145 -21.22 -0.45 16.62
CA PRO A 145 -20.80 0.76 15.90
C PRO A 145 -19.87 1.68 16.71
N ILE A 146 -20.04 1.74 18.04
CA ILE A 146 -19.19 2.54 18.93
C ILE A 146 -17.72 2.10 18.94
N ALA A 147 -17.42 0.86 18.53
CA ALA A 147 -16.05 0.35 18.41
C ALA A 147 -15.23 1.14 17.38
N ILE A 148 -15.87 1.88 16.46
CA ILE A 148 -15.18 2.75 15.49
C ILE A 148 -14.34 3.83 16.19
N LEU A 149 -14.71 4.24 17.41
CA LEU A 149 -13.91 5.16 18.23
C LEU A 149 -12.54 4.57 18.59
N GLY A 150 -12.38 3.25 18.54
CA GLY A 150 -11.09 2.57 18.69
C GLY A 150 -10.07 2.96 17.61
N LEU A 151 -10.51 3.42 16.43
CA LEU A 151 -9.61 3.96 15.40
C LEU A 151 -8.93 5.26 15.85
N LEU A 152 -9.48 5.99 16.83
CA LEU A 152 -8.83 7.15 17.44
C LEU A 152 -7.57 6.75 18.22
N LEU A 153 -7.43 5.47 18.59
CA LEU A 153 -6.23 4.91 19.22
C LEU A 153 -5.19 4.45 18.19
N ALA A 154 -5.50 4.47 16.89
CA ALA A 154 -4.55 4.11 15.83
C ALA A 154 -3.21 4.87 15.87
N PRO A 155 -3.12 6.16 16.27
CA PRO A 155 -1.84 6.84 16.45
C PRO A 155 -0.97 6.21 17.55
N LEU A 156 -1.59 5.63 18.58
CA LEU A 156 -0.88 4.90 19.65
C LEU A 156 -0.35 3.56 19.15
N ILE A 157 -1.13 2.87 18.30
CA ILE A 157 -0.71 1.65 17.60
C ILE A 157 0.38 1.97 16.56
N GLY A 158 0.33 3.14 15.92
CA GLY A 158 1.34 3.64 14.98
C GLY A 158 2.71 3.91 15.61
N ARG A 159 2.81 3.89 16.94
CA ARG A 159 4.10 3.84 17.66
C ARG A 159 4.68 2.43 17.74
N VAL A 160 3.92 1.35 17.52
CA VAL A 160 4.43 -0.03 17.50
C VAL A 160 5.63 -0.22 16.54
N PRO A 161 5.64 0.34 15.31
CA PRO A 161 6.84 0.37 14.48
C PRO A 161 8.07 1.01 15.16
N THR A 162 7.88 2.03 16.00
CA THR A 162 8.95 2.65 16.78
C THR A 162 9.42 1.77 17.95
N TRP A 163 8.54 0.95 18.54
CA TRP A 163 8.91 -0.06 19.55
C TRP A 163 9.76 -1.20 18.96
N VAL A 164 9.40 -1.67 17.76
CA VAL A 164 10.17 -2.72 17.04
C VAL A 164 11.52 -2.17 16.54
N ALA A 165 11.58 -0.88 16.22
CA ALA A 165 12.84 -0.19 15.88
C ALA A 165 13.74 0.10 17.09
N ALA A 166 13.17 0.28 18.29
CA ALA A 166 13.89 0.58 19.53
C ALA A 166 14.33 -0.67 20.33
N ALA A 167 13.84 -1.87 19.98
CA ALA A 167 14.16 -3.12 20.68
C ALA A 167 15.54 -3.74 20.32
N THR A 168 16.49 -2.95 19.85
CA THR A 168 17.91 -3.30 19.57
C THR A 168 18.77 -2.07 19.73
#